data_AF-A0A6B9F626-F1
#
_entry.id   AF-A0A6B9F626-F1
#
_cell.length_a   1.000
_cell.length_b   1.000
_cell.length_c   1.000
_cell.angle_alpha   90.00
_cell.angle_beta   90.00
_cell.angle_gamma   90.00
#
_symmetry.space_group_name_H-M   'P 1'
#
loop_
_entity.id
_entity.type
_entity.pdbx_description
1 polymer ?
#
loop_
_entity_poly.entity_id
_entity_poly.type
_entity_poly.pdbx_seq_one_letter_code
_entity_poly.pdbx_strand_id
1 'polypeptide(L)'
;MGRTNPTYRDALRAIEERWAAFRRALRRRDQPRFDRLFEYAREHADASGLMNHQNPLLPALLSIDIEQEARLDDHEERLVELEQRLSEPVGEQQQSSADGDTGGVE
;
A
#
# COMPACT_ATOMS: atom_id res chain seq x y z
N MET A 1 -37.25 -1.58 23.32
CA MET A 1 -36.57 -2.65 22.57
C MET A 1 -35.61 -2.01 21.57
N GLY A 2 -34.45 -2.62 21.33
CA GLY A 2 -33.56 -2.29 20.20
C GLY A 2 -32.54 -1.17 20.46
N ARG A 3 -31.52 -1.44 21.27
CA ARG A 3 -30.23 -0.73 21.16
C ARG A 3 -29.15 -1.77 20.99
N THR A 4 -29.04 -2.32 19.79
CA THR A 4 -27.83 -3.05 19.39
C THR A 4 -26.67 -2.10 19.63
N ASN A 5 -25.68 -2.52 20.41
CA ASN A 5 -24.51 -1.70 20.67
C ASN A 5 -23.87 -1.37 19.31
N PRO A 6 -23.59 -0.10 18.98
CA PRO A 6 -23.00 0.26 17.69
C PRO A 6 -21.70 -0.52 17.49
N THR A 7 -21.56 -1.12 16.31
CA THR A 7 -20.36 -1.88 15.95
C THR A 7 -19.19 -0.93 15.71
N TYR A 8 -17.96 -1.46 15.71
CA TYR A 8 -16.79 -0.67 15.29
C TYR A 8 -16.97 -0.09 13.87
N ARG A 9 -17.61 -0.83 12.96
CA ARG A 9 -17.93 -0.34 11.61
C ARG A 9 -18.89 0.85 11.63
N ASP A 10 -19.88 0.85 12.51
CA ASP A 10 -20.78 1.99 12.69
C ASP A 10 -20.02 3.20 13.25
N ALA A 11 -19.11 2.97 14.19
CA ALA A 11 -18.27 4.02 14.76
C ALA A 11 -17.33 4.62 13.71
N LEU A 12 -16.74 3.81 12.84
CA LEU A 12 -15.86 4.26 11.77
C LEU A 12 -16.61 5.10 10.73
N ARG A 13 -17.83 4.69 10.35
CA ARG A 13 -18.71 5.50 9.47
C ARG A 13 -19.02 6.86 10.10
N ALA A 14 -19.33 6.89 11.39
CA ALA A 14 -19.60 8.14 12.11
C ALA A 14 -18.36 9.04 12.21
N ILE A 15 -17.15 8.47 12.26
CA ILE A 15 -15.91 9.24 12.14
C ILE A 15 -15.78 9.80 10.72
N GLU A 16 -15.91 8.98 9.69
CA GLU A 16 -15.80 9.40 8.28
C GLU A 16 -16.73 10.58 7.95
N GLU A 17 -17.99 10.48 8.36
CA GLU A 17 -18.99 11.55 8.21
C GLU A 17 -18.57 12.85 8.91
N ARG A 18 -18.01 12.76 10.12
CA ARG A 18 -17.52 13.92 10.87
C ARG A 18 -16.37 14.64 10.16
N TRP A 19 -15.56 13.90 9.41
CA TRP A 19 -14.43 14.43 8.65
C TRP A 19 -14.80 14.85 7.21
N ALA A 20 -16.06 14.73 6.80
CA ALA A 20 -16.50 15.11 5.44
C ALA A 20 -16.23 16.59 5.11
N ALA A 21 -16.28 17.49 6.09
CA ALA A 21 -15.91 18.90 5.89
C ALA A 21 -14.40 19.06 5.63
N PHE A 22 -13.56 18.34 6.38
CA PHE A 22 -12.12 18.32 6.18
C PHE A 22 -11.77 17.77 4.78
N ARG A 23 -12.39 16.64 4.38
CA ARG A 23 -12.23 16.06 3.04
C ARG A 23 -12.56 17.07 1.94
N ARG A 24 -13.66 17.83 2.07
CA ARG A 24 -14.04 18.86 1.08
C ARG A 24 -13.05 20.02 1.00
N ALA A 25 -12.37 20.34 2.10
CA ALA A 25 -11.36 21.38 2.14
C ALA A 25 -10.00 20.93 1.54
N LEU A 26 -9.75 19.62 1.41
CA LEU A 26 -8.54 19.10 0.78
C LEU A 26 -8.48 19.46 -0.71
N ARG A 27 -7.25 19.67 -1.20
CA ARG A 27 -6.97 19.78 -2.64
C ARG A 27 -7.50 18.54 -3.35
N ARG A 28 -7.99 18.71 -4.59
CA ARG A 28 -8.55 17.60 -5.39
C ARG A 28 -7.60 16.39 -5.48
N ARG A 29 -6.28 16.62 -5.54
CA ARG A 29 -5.27 15.55 -5.59
C ARG A 29 -5.17 14.71 -4.32
N ASP A 30 -5.63 15.23 -3.18
CA ASP A 30 -5.48 14.61 -1.86
C ASP A 30 -6.78 13.95 -1.38
N GLN A 31 -7.93 14.27 -1.98
CA GLN A 31 -9.20 13.61 -1.65
C GLN A 31 -9.18 12.09 -1.86
N PRO A 32 -8.63 11.55 -2.97
CA PRO A 32 -8.54 10.09 -3.13
C PRO A 32 -7.61 9.43 -2.09
N ARG A 33 -6.57 10.16 -1.62
CA ARG A 33 -5.70 9.65 -0.56
C ARG A 33 -6.45 9.56 0.77
N PHE A 34 -7.24 10.59 1.08
CA PHE A 34 -8.10 10.61 2.25
C PHE A 34 -9.11 9.45 2.23
N ASP A 35 -9.78 9.22 1.10
CA ASP A 35 -10.76 8.12 0.97
C ASP A 35 -10.11 6.76 1.26
N ARG A 36 -8.88 6.56 0.76
CA ARG A 36 -8.10 5.35 0.99
C ARG A 36 -7.75 5.10 2.46
N LEU A 37 -7.58 6.16 3.27
CA LEU A 37 -7.34 5.99 4.72
C LEU A 37 -8.51 5.26 5.40
N PHE A 38 -9.74 5.55 4.99
CA PHE A 38 -10.92 4.87 5.53
C PHE A 38 -11.14 3.48 4.93
N GLU A 39 -10.54 3.17 3.77
CA GLU A 39 -10.42 1.80 3.27
C GLU A 39 -9.48 0.99 4.17
N TYR A 40 -8.28 1.49 4.47
CA TYR A 40 -7.34 0.84 5.38
C TYR A 40 -7.90 0.60 6.78
N ALA A 41 -8.58 1.61 7.33
CA ALA A 41 -9.25 1.45 8.61
C ALA A 41 -10.35 0.36 8.61
N ARG A 42 -10.93 0.04 7.45
CA ARG A 42 -11.95 -1.02 7.29
C ARG A 42 -11.35 -2.42 7.15
N GLU A 43 -10.16 -2.56 6.56
CA GLU A 43 -9.50 -3.87 6.39
C GLU A 43 -9.23 -4.56 7.73
N HIS A 44 -8.94 -3.78 8.78
CA HIS A 44 -8.70 -4.28 10.13
C HIS A 44 -9.88 -4.08 11.10
N ALA A 45 -11.11 -3.95 10.58
CA ALA A 45 -12.29 -3.67 11.39
C ALA A 45 -12.68 -4.83 12.33
N ASP A 46 -12.32 -6.06 11.99
CA ASP A 46 -12.52 -7.25 12.80
C ASP A 46 -11.58 -7.27 14.02
N ALA A 47 -10.29 -7.00 13.83
CA ALA A 47 -9.31 -6.86 14.91
C ALA A 47 -9.66 -5.69 15.83
N SER A 48 -10.05 -4.56 15.24
CA SER A 48 -10.44 -3.34 15.96
C SER A 48 -11.74 -3.51 16.76
N GLY A 49 -12.64 -4.36 16.30
CA GLY A 49 -13.92 -4.65 16.95
C GLY A 49 -13.80 -5.51 18.21
N LEU A 50 -12.66 -6.15 18.45
CA LEU A 50 -12.42 -7.00 19.63
C LEU A 50 -12.17 -6.21 20.91
N MET A 51 -11.77 -4.94 20.81
CA MET A 51 -11.58 -4.09 21.99
C MET A 51 -12.76 -3.12 22.12
N ASN A 52 -13.32 -3.02 23.33
CA ASN A 52 -14.36 -2.06 23.67
C ASN A 52 -13.76 -0.65 23.79
N HIS A 53 -13.30 -0.11 22.66
CA HIS A 53 -12.55 1.14 22.62
C HIS A 53 -13.47 2.32 22.95
N GLN A 54 -13.11 3.10 23.98
CA GLN A 54 -13.75 4.40 24.22
C GLN A 54 -13.48 5.40 23.09
N ASN A 55 -12.39 5.19 22.33
CA ASN A 55 -12.02 6.01 21.20
C ASN A 55 -11.78 5.15 19.94
N PRO A 56 -12.76 5.03 19.04
CA PRO A 56 -12.63 4.25 17.80
C PRO A 56 -11.66 4.86 16.78
N LEU A 57 -11.14 6.07 17.01
CA LEU A 57 -10.15 6.69 16.12
C LEU A 57 -8.77 6.04 16.26
N LEU A 58 -8.38 5.61 17.47
CA LEU A 58 -7.07 5.00 17.69
C LEU A 58 -6.84 3.71 16.89
N PRO A 59 -7.74 2.70 16.94
CA PRO A 59 -7.61 1.52 16.10
C PRO A 59 -7.67 1.85 14.61
N ALA A 60 -8.46 2.85 14.19
CA ALA A 60 -8.49 3.30 12.79
C ALA A 60 -7.13 3.85 12.34
N LEU A 61 -6.45 4.63 13.18
CA LEU A 61 -5.12 5.16 12.89
C LEU A 61 -4.06 4.05 12.85
N LEU A 62 -4.11 3.08 13.76
CA LEU A 62 -3.20 1.92 13.71
C LEU A 62 -3.40 1.08 12.46
N SER A 63 -4.66 0.89 12.05
CA SER A 63 -5.01 0.16 10.83
C SER A 63 -4.48 0.88 9.59
N ILE A 64 -4.59 2.21 9.56
CA ILE A 64 -3.99 3.04 8.50
C ILE A 64 -2.47 2.89 8.48
N ASP A 65 -1.83 2.90 9.65
CA ASP A 65 -0.37 2.81 9.77
C ASP A 65 0.14 1.47 9.22
N ILE A 66 -0.48 0.36 9.63
CA ILE A 66 -0.13 -1.00 9.15
C ILE A 66 -0.22 -1.11 7.63
N GLU A 67 -1.30 -0.62 7.02
CA GLU A 67 -1.47 -0.66 5.57
C GLU A 67 -0.51 0.27 4.81
N GLN A 68 -0.02 1.33 5.46
CA GLN A 68 1.01 2.18 4.87
C GLN A 68 2.39 1.55 4.98
N GLU A 69 2.73 0.91 6.11
CA GLU A 69 3.97 0.14 6.26
C GLU A 69 4.04 -0.98 5.22
N ALA A 70 2.97 -1.77 5.05
CA ALA A 70 2.92 -2.82 4.02
C ALA A 70 3.17 -2.27 2.60
N ARG A 71 2.65 -1.07 2.30
CA ARG A 71 2.89 -0.43 1.00
C ARG A 71 4.28 0.16 0.85
N LEU A 72 4.92 0.57 1.94
CA LEU A 72 6.32 0.98 1.93
C LEU A 72 7.19 -0.24 1.62
N ASP A 73 6.96 -1.36 2.30
CA ASP A 73 7.66 -2.63 2.04
C ASP A 73 7.53 -3.04 0.56
N ASP A 74 6.31 -3.05 0.00
CA ASP A 74 6.07 -3.35 -1.42
C ASP A 74 6.83 -2.41 -2.37
N HIS A 75 6.94 -1.14 -2.01
CA HIS A 75 7.65 -0.14 -2.81
C HIS A 75 9.16 -0.31 -2.71
N GLU A 76 9.68 -0.62 -1.53
CA GLU A 76 11.09 -0.90 -1.30
C GLU A 76 11.54 -2.17 -2.04
N GLU A 77 10.76 -3.25 -1.97
CA GLU A 77 11.04 -4.49 -2.72
C GLU A 77 11.09 -4.22 -4.23
N ARG A 78 10.10 -3.50 -4.76
CA ARG A 78 10.07 -3.15 -6.18
C ARG A 78 11.22 -2.24 -6.61
N LEU A 79 11.70 -1.35 -5.73
CA LEU A 79 12.88 -0.54 -6.01
C LEU A 79 14.12 -1.43 -6.13
N VAL A 80 14.30 -2.37 -5.19
CA VAL A 80 15.41 -3.33 -5.23
C VAL A 80 15.38 -4.15 -6.53
N GLU A 81 14.23 -4.68 -6.94
CA GLU A 81 14.09 -5.42 -8.20
C GLU A 81 14.47 -4.57 -9.43
N LEU A 82 14.02 -3.32 -9.47
CA LEU A 82 14.32 -2.42 -10.59
C LEU A 82 15.80 -2.04 -10.63
N GLU A 83 16.43 -1.81 -9.47
CA GLU A 83 17.85 -1.51 -9.36
C GLU A 83 18.72 -2.70 -9.80
N GLN A 84 18.33 -3.93 -9.46
CA GLN A 84 19.00 -5.16 -9.92
C GLN A 84 18.94 -5.30 -11.44
N ARG A 85 17.75 -5.14 -12.04
CA ARG A 85 17.55 -5.21 -13.49
C ARG A 85 18.33 -4.15 -14.27
N LEU A 86 18.55 -2.97 -13.68
CA LEU A 86 19.37 -1.91 -14.27
C LEU A 86 20.87 -2.17 -14.12
N SER A 87 21.27 -2.90 -13.08
CA SER A 87 22.67 -3.22 -12.78
C SER A 87 23.18 -4.44 -13.54
N GLU A 88 22.29 -5.33 -14.00
CA GLU A 88 22.64 -6.42 -14.92
C GLU A 88 23.08 -5.84 -16.28
N PRO A 89 24.36 -6.00 -16.68
CA PRO A 89 24.83 -5.43 -17.93
C PRO A 89 24.15 -6.14 -19.11
N VAL A 90 23.55 -5.35 -20.01
CA VAL A 90 23.14 -5.77 -21.36
C VAL A 90 24.39 -6.19 -22.13
N GLY A 91 24.83 -7.46 -22.02
CA GLY A 91 26.18 -7.81 -22.49
C GLY A 91 26.47 -9.24 -22.92
N GLU A 92 25.61 -10.24 -22.66
CA GLU A 92 25.91 -11.63 -23.09
C GLU A 92 25.47 -11.95 -24.54
N GLN A 93 24.98 -10.98 -25.31
CA GLN A 93 24.46 -11.24 -26.67
C GLN A 93 25.45 -11.02 -27.83
N GLN A 94 26.73 -10.66 -27.59
CA GLN A 94 27.63 -10.28 -28.70
C GLN A 94 28.90 -11.12 -28.93
N GLN A 95 29.23 -12.12 -28.10
CA GLN A 95 30.51 -12.87 -28.24
C GLN A 95 30.43 -14.27 -28.88
N SER A 96 29.25 -14.76 -29.27
CA SER A 96 29.14 -16.05 -29.98
C SER A 96 29.47 -16.00 -31.49
N SER A 97 29.75 -14.82 -32.06
CA SER A 97 29.93 -14.65 -33.52
C SER A 97 31.39 -14.61 -34.01
N ALA A 98 32.39 -14.81 -33.12
CA ALA A 98 33.80 -14.65 -33.48
C ALA A 98 34.60 -15.97 -33.61
N ASP A 99 33.98 -17.14 -33.43
CA ASP A 99 34.69 -18.44 -33.42
C ASP A 99 34.50 -19.23 -34.72
N GLY A 100 34.75 -18.59 -35.86
CA GLY A 100 34.46 -19.18 -37.17
C GLY A 100 35.33 -18.69 -38.32
N ASP A 101 36.59 -18.30 -38.09
CA ASP A 101 37.55 -18.17 -39.20
C ASP A 101 39.00 -18.13 -38.69
N THR A 102 39.60 -19.28 -38.37
CA THR A 102 41.07 -19.46 -38.52
C THR A 102 41.45 -20.93 -38.71
N GLY A 103 42.19 -21.18 -39.81
CA GLY A 103 42.93 -22.41 -40.08
C GLY A 103 42.22 -23.30 -41.11
N GLY A 104 42.71 -23.53 -42.32
CA GLY A 104 44.06 -23.46 -42.86
C GLY A 104 44.15 -24.66 -43.82
N VAL A 105 44.43 -24.42 -45.10
CA VAL A 105 44.74 -25.49 -46.05
C VAL A 105 46.02 -25.08 -46.76
N GLU A 106 47.01 -25.94 -46.58
CA GLU A 106 48.33 -25.95 -47.23
C GLU A 106 48.26 -26.06 -48.75
#